data_AF-A0AA37HGL9-F1
#
_entry.id   AF-A0AA37HGL9-F1
#
_cell.length_a   1.000
_cell.length_b   1.000
_cell.length_c   1.000
_cell.angle_alpha   90.00
_cell.angle_beta   90.00
_cell.angle_gamma   90.00
#
_symmetry.space_group_name_H-M   'P 1'
#
loop_
_entity.id
_entity.type
_entity.pdbx_description
1 polymer ?
#
loop_
_entity_poly.entity_id
_entity_poly.type
_entity_poly.pdbx_seq_one_letter_code
_entity_poly.pdbx_strand_id
1 'polypeptide(L)' 'MAWTTADLDAINAAIASGARKVRFADNREVEYRTLADMRSIRDEIAAALGLKAEAPRVTFATFTRD' A
#
# COMPACT_ATOMS: atom_id res chain seq x y z
N MET A 1 -3.00 -12.44 7.27
CA MET A 1 -3.43 -12.59 5.86
C MET A 1 -2.25 -12.28 4.97
N ALA A 2 -1.85 -13.21 4.10
CA ALA A 2 -0.77 -12.98 3.15
C ALA A 2 -1.35 -12.26 1.93
N TRP A 3 -0.90 -11.04 1.68
CA TRP A 3 -1.22 -10.32 0.46
C TRP A 3 -0.43 -10.93 -0.71
N THR A 4 -0.98 -10.88 -1.92
CA THR A 4 -0.33 -11.40 -3.13
C THR A 4 -0.05 -10.31 -4.15
N THR A 5 0.87 -10.55 -5.07
CA THR A 5 1.16 -9.62 -6.18
C THR A 5 -0.06 -9.40 -7.07
N ALA A 6 -0.96 -10.39 -7.18
CA ALA A 6 -2.22 -10.26 -7.92
C ALA A 6 -3.18 -9.24 -7.27
N ASP A 7 -3.17 -9.13 -5.94
CA ASP A 7 -3.95 -8.12 -5.22
C ASP A 7 -3.42 -6.71 -5.50
N LEU A 8 -2.09 -6.56 -5.61
CA LEU A 8 -1.43 -5.30 -5.96
C LEU A 8 -1.76 -4.87 -7.40
N ASP A 9 -1.79 -5.81 -8.34
CA ASP A 9 -2.16 -5.52 -9.72
C ASP A 9 -3.64 -5.11 -9.84
N ALA A 10 -4.54 -5.86 -9.19
CA ALA A 10 -5.97 -5.57 -9.19
C ALA A 10 -6.29 -4.17 -8.63
N ILE A 11 -5.67 -3.78 -7.52
CA ILE A 11 -5.87 -2.44 -6.95
C ILE A 11 -5.25 -1.35 -7.83
N ASN A 12 -4.09 -1.60 -8.45
CA ASN A 12 -3.48 -0.65 -9.38
C ASN A 12 -4.35 -0.42 -10.63
N ALA A 13 -4.89 -1.49 -11.22
CA ALA A 13 -5.80 -1.41 -12.37
C ALA A 13 -7.08 -0.63 -12.02
N ALA A 14 -7.64 -0.86 -10.83
CA ALA A 14 -8.81 -0.14 -10.36
C ALA A 14 -8.52 1.36 -10.12
N ILE A 15 -7.38 1.69 -9.48
CA ILE A 15 -6.94 3.09 -9.29
C ILE A 15 -6.72 3.77 -10.64
N ALA A 16 -6.06 3.10 -11.59
CA ALA A 16 -5.81 3.63 -12.93
C ALA A 16 -7.11 3.88 -13.71
N SER A 17 -8.12 3.05 -13.50
CA SER A 17 -9.45 3.19 -14.11
C SER A 17 -10.33 4.22 -13.40
N GLY A 18 -9.92 4.73 -12.24
CA GLY A 18 -10.75 5.59 -11.38
C GLY A 18 -11.92 4.86 -10.72
N ALA A 19 -11.91 3.52 -10.73
CA ALA A 19 -12.92 2.71 -10.09
C ALA A 19 -12.69 2.69 -8.58
N ARG A 20 -13.76 2.89 -7.82
CA ARG A 20 -13.74 2.79 -6.34
C ARG A 20 -13.95 1.36 -5.83
N LYS A 21 -14.11 0.42 -6.76
CA LYS A 21 -14.46 -0.96 -6.47
C LYS A 21 -13.37 -1.87 -7.00
N VAL A 22 -12.83 -2.73 -6.14
CA VAL A 22 -11.74 -3.66 -6.47
C VAL A 22 -12.22 -5.06 -6.20
N ARG A 23 -11.98 -5.96 -7.15
CA ARG A 23 -12.14 -7.40 -6.96
C ARG A 23 -10.77 -8.02 -6.81
N PHE A 24 -10.51 -8.60 -5.65
CA PHE A 24 -9.26 -9.29 -5.34
C PHE A 24 -9.27 -10.71 -5.92
N ALA A 25 -8.07 -11.32 -6.01
CA ALA A 25 -7.90 -12.67 -6.57
C ALA A 25 -8.68 -13.73 -5.76
N ASP A 26 -8.88 -13.46 -4.47
CA ASP A 26 -9.63 -14.28 -3.52
C ASP A 26 -11.16 -14.18 -3.69
N ASN A 27 -11.65 -13.64 -4.81
CA ASN A 27 -13.06 -13.37 -5.08
C ASN A 27 -13.71 -12.33 -4.14
N ARG A 28 -12.93 -11.70 -3.26
CA ARG A 28 -13.40 -10.64 -2.37
C ARG A 28 -13.57 -9.35 -3.14
N GLU A 29 -14.70 -8.69 -2.92
CA GLU A 29 -15.03 -7.43 -3.55
C GLU A 29 -15.07 -6.34 -2.48
N VAL A 30 -14.28 -5.29 -2.66
CA VAL A 30 -14.18 -4.20 -1.70
C VAL A 30 -14.50 -2.90 -2.42
N GLU A 31 -15.47 -2.17 -1.88
CA GLU A 31 -15.83 -0.82 -2.31
C GLU A 31 -15.21 0.18 -1.35
N TYR A 32 -14.36 1.04 -1.88
CA TYR A 32 -13.68 2.10 -1.16
C TYR A 32 -14.41 3.42 -1.33
N ARG A 33 -14.36 4.28 -0.31
CA ARG A 33 -15.02 5.59 -0.36
C ARG A 33 -14.29 6.57 -1.28
N THR A 34 -12.95 6.52 -1.30
CA THR A 34 -12.10 7.46 -2.03
C THR A 34 -10.91 6.76 -2.69
N LEU A 35 -10.36 7.37 -3.73
CA LEU A 35 -9.13 6.89 -4.38
C LEU A 35 -7.90 7.04 -3.48
N ALA A 36 -7.92 7.97 -2.51
CA ALA A 36 -6.86 8.12 -1.53
C ALA A 36 -6.76 6.89 -0.62
N ASP A 37 -7.92 6.39 -0.16
CA ASP A 37 -8.03 5.17 0.64
C ASP A 37 -7.42 3.96 -0.10
N MET A 38 -7.76 3.82 -1.39
CA MET A 38 -7.19 2.77 -2.25
C MET A 38 -5.67 2.87 -2.37
N ARG A 39 -5.11 4.09 -2.45
CA ARG A 39 -3.65 4.30 -2.53
C ARG A 39 -2.96 3.91 -1.22
N SER A 40 -3.58 4.18 -0.08
CA SER A 40 -3.07 3.75 1.24
C SER A 40 -3.05 2.23 1.34
N ILE A 41 -4.15 1.55 0.97
CA ILE A 41 -4.23 0.08 0.99
C ILE A 41 -3.20 -0.54 0.05
N ARG A 42 -3.01 0.03 -1.15
CA ARG A 42 -1.96 -0.41 -2.08
C ARG A 42 -0.57 -0.32 -1.42
N ASP A 43 -0.29 0.75 -0.67
CA ASP A 43 0.99 0.92 0.03
C ASP A 43 1.16 -0.11 1.15
N GLU A 44 0.10 -0.42 1.90
CA GLU A 44 0.09 -1.49 2.90
C GLU A 44 0.32 -2.88 2.29
N ILE A 45 -0.32 -3.16 1.13
CA ILE A 45 -0.10 -4.39 0.36
C ILE A 45 1.36 -4.49 -0.09
N ALA A 46 1.91 -3.41 -0.65
CA ALA A 46 3.30 -3.37 -1.10
C ALA A 46 4.28 -3.54 0.08
N ALA A 47 3.97 -2.96 1.24
CA ALA A 47 4.75 -3.15 2.47
C ALA A 47 4.67 -4.59 2.97
N ALA A 48 3.49 -5.21 2.95
CA ALA A 48 3.31 -6.59 3.38
C ALA A 48 4.00 -7.61 2.44
N LEU A 49 4.11 -7.28 1.15
CA LEU A 49 4.88 -8.04 0.17
C LEU A 49 6.40 -7.85 0.29
N GLY A 50 6.86 -6.96 1.19
CA GLY A 50 8.29 -6.64 1.33
C GLY A 50 8.85 -5.83 0.15
N LEU A 51 8.00 -5.28 -0.72
CA LEU A 51 8.41 -4.41 -1.83
C LEU A 51 8.78 -3.00 -1.32
N LYS A 52 8.36 -2.66 -0.11
CA LYS A 52 8.76 -1.42 0.56
C LYS A 52 10.09 -1.68 1.27
N ALA A 53 11.18 -1.20 0.68
CA ALA A 53 12.47 -1.12 1.37
C ALA A 53 12.25 -0.37 2.69
N GLU A 54 12.69 -0.96 3.81
CA GLU A 54 12.69 -0.27 5.11
C GLU A 54 13.31 1.11 4.91
N ALA A 55 12.56 2.17 5.24
CA ALA A 55 13.10 3.51 5.18
C ALA A 55 14.37 3.56 6.05
N PRO A 56 15.50 4.07 5.54
CA PRO A 56 16.74 4.10 6.30
C PRO A 56 16.48 4.85 7.61
N ARG A 57 16.78 4.18 8.73
CA ARG A 57 16.61 4.76 10.07
C ARG A 57 17.67 5.85 10.24
N VAL A 58 17.32 7.09 9.95
CA VAL A 58 18.22 8.23 10.16
C VAL A 58 18.18 8.61 11.63
N THR A 59 19.28 8.37 12.35
CA THR A 59 19.49 8.90 13.71
C THR A 59 20.32 10.17 13.58
N PHE A 60 19.77 11.32 13.97
CA PHE A 60 20.54 12.55 14.05
C PHE A 60 21.34 12.57 15.36
N ALA A 61 22.65 12.83 15.26
CA ALA A 61 23.46 13.08 16.44
C ALA A 61 23.12 14.47 17.00
N THR A 62 22.66 14.53 18.25
CA THR A 62 22.51 15.78 18.99
C THR A 62 23.83 16.11 19.68
N PHE A 63 24.39 17.28 19.39
CA PHE A 63 25.55 17.82 20.09
C PHE A 63 25.07 18.98 20.96
N THR A 64 25.20 18.83 22.28
CA THR A 64 25.00 19.92 23.26
C THR A 64 26.37 20.44 23.67
N ARG A 65 26.57 21.76 23.63
CA ARG A 65 27.79 22.44 24.07
C ARG A 65 27.57 22.96 25.49
N ASP A 66 28.42 22.51 26.42
CA ASP A 66 28.59 23.07 27.77
C ASP A 66 29.45 24.36 27.70
#